data_AF-A0A7X7PM97-F1
#
_entry.id   AF-A0A7X7PM97-F1
#
_cell.length_a   1.000
_cell.length_b   1.000
_cell.length_c   1.000
_cell.angle_alpha   90.00
_cell.angle_beta   90.00
_cell.angle_gamma   90.00
#
_symmetry.space_group_name_H-M   'P 1'
#
loop_
_entity.id
_entity.type
_entity.pdbx_description
1 polymer ?
#
loop_
_entity_poly.entity_id
_entity_poly.type
_entity_poly.pdbx_seq_one_letter_code
_entity_poly.pdbx_strand_id
1 'polypeptide(L)'
;LQWLEPELLAETAVRHRDAGFTAMKLKVGQDPVIDRRKVELTRAAVGDGFDLMADANCRYSTAEAVSMARVLEAHGFVWLEEPLPPEDVAGYRLLREKLDVAVAGGECECTHYRFAQLIDQGVFDVLQPDICRAGGLTACHRIGVLADARNLRVAPHVSIGSAIHIAASLHWAANEASVFIHEYPVFPNPLVDDLFAEPLDWRDGHLHVSDAPGLGFEVREDVVEQYRVA
;
A
#
# COMPACT_ATOMS: atom_id res chain seq x y z
N LEU A 1 -3.10 12.43 -9.10
CA LEU A 1 -3.59 11.04 -8.95
C LEU A 1 -4.22 10.81 -7.57
N GLN A 2 -3.80 11.52 -6.52
CA GLN A 2 -4.61 11.57 -5.30
C GLN A 2 -5.90 12.37 -5.58
N TRP A 3 -7.03 11.88 -5.07
CA TRP A 3 -8.32 12.58 -5.08
C TRP A 3 -8.92 12.86 -6.46
N LEU A 4 -8.92 11.87 -7.34
CA LEU A 4 -9.64 11.96 -8.62
C LEU A 4 -11.16 11.97 -8.40
N GLU A 5 -11.86 12.64 -9.31
CA GLU A 5 -13.31 12.50 -9.44
C GLU A 5 -13.69 11.05 -9.78
N PRO A 6 -14.87 10.55 -9.34
CA PRO A 6 -15.25 9.15 -9.47
C PRO A 6 -15.14 8.57 -10.89
N GLU A 7 -15.54 9.32 -11.91
CA GLU A 7 -15.50 8.88 -13.32
C GLU A 7 -14.07 8.72 -13.81
N LEU A 8 -13.22 9.72 -13.55
CA LEU A 8 -11.81 9.69 -13.94
C LEU A 8 -11.04 8.60 -13.18
N LEU A 9 -11.41 8.32 -11.94
CA LEU A 9 -10.86 7.21 -11.17
C LEU A 9 -11.18 5.86 -11.82
N ALA A 10 -12.44 5.64 -12.22
CA ALA A 10 -12.86 4.41 -12.88
C ALA A 10 -12.15 4.21 -14.23
N GLU A 11 -12.02 5.28 -15.04
CA GLU A 11 -11.23 5.25 -16.28
C GLU A 11 -9.75 4.93 -16.01
N THR A 12 -9.20 5.45 -14.92
CA THR A 12 -7.81 5.18 -14.51
C THR A 12 -7.61 3.73 -14.07
N ALA A 13 -8.58 3.16 -13.36
CA ALA A 13 -8.55 1.75 -12.96
C ALA A 13 -8.59 0.81 -14.18
N VAL A 14 -9.39 1.12 -15.19
CA VAL A 14 -9.39 0.40 -16.48
C VAL A 14 -8.03 0.48 -17.14
N ARG A 15 -7.41 1.67 -17.20
CA ARG A 15 -6.06 1.84 -17.76
C ARG A 15 -5.01 1.01 -17.01
N HIS A 16 -5.07 0.94 -15.69
CA HIS A 16 -4.14 0.11 -14.91
C HIS A 16 -4.34 -1.38 -15.16
N ARG A 17 -5.58 -1.86 -15.17
CA ARG A 17 -5.89 -3.25 -15.54
C ARG A 17 -5.36 -3.59 -16.94
N ASP A 18 -5.62 -2.72 -17.92
CA ASP A 18 -5.20 -2.94 -19.31
C ASP A 18 -3.66 -2.82 -19.48
N ALA A 19 -2.98 -2.14 -18.55
CA ALA A 19 -1.52 -2.11 -18.44
C ALA A 19 -0.94 -3.35 -17.70
N GLY A 20 -1.79 -4.31 -17.31
CA GLY A 20 -1.38 -5.58 -16.72
C GLY A 20 -1.36 -5.62 -15.20
N PHE A 21 -1.71 -4.55 -14.49
CA PHE A 21 -1.88 -4.62 -13.04
C PHE A 21 -2.99 -5.62 -12.69
N THR A 22 -2.87 -6.28 -11.54
CA THR A 22 -3.88 -7.21 -11.01
C THR A 22 -4.74 -6.58 -9.91
N ALA A 23 -4.28 -5.45 -9.36
CA ALA A 23 -4.92 -4.76 -8.26
C ALA A 23 -4.71 -3.24 -8.34
N MET A 24 -5.58 -2.48 -7.68
CA MET A 24 -5.41 -1.03 -7.49
C MET A 24 -5.93 -0.59 -6.13
N LYS A 25 -5.22 0.37 -5.52
CA LYS A 25 -5.67 1.08 -4.33
C LYS A 25 -6.19 2.47 -4.70
N LEU A 26 -7.40 2.83 -4.26
CA LEU A 26 -7.97 4.17 -4.41
C LEU A 26 -8.01 4.94 -3.10
N LYS A 27 -7.98 6.27 -3.21
CA LYS A 27 -8.07 7.18 -2.07
C LYS A 27 -9.53 7.54 -1.76
N VAL A 28 -9.91 7.33 -0.50
CA VAL A 28 -11.19 7.73 0.12
C VAL A 28 -10.90 8.62 1.34
N GLY A 29 -11.91 9.14 2.02
CA GLY A 29 -11.73 10.02 3.18
C GLY A 29 -11.99 11.50 2.92
N GLN A 30 -12.55 11.86 1.76
CA GLN A 30 -12.87 13.25 1.43
C GLN A 30 -14.30 13.61 1.76
N ASP A 31 -15.22 12.81 1.23
CA ASP A 31 -16.65 13.01 1.35
C ASP A 31 -17.32 11.62 1.19
N PRO A 32 -18.12 11.17 2.16
CA PRO A 32 -18.70 9.82 2.11
C PRO A 32 -19.58 9.53 0.89
N VAL A 33 -20.20 10.55 0.27
CA VAL A 33 -21.03 10.38 -0.92
C VAL A 33 -20.14 10.19 -2.15
N ILE A 34 -19.09 11.01 -2.28
CA ILE A 34 -18.10 10.88 -3.35
C ILE A 34 -17.32 9.57 -3.23
N ASP A 35 -16.91 9.20 -2.01
CA ASP A 35 -16.15 7.99 -1.75
C ASP A 35 -16.95 6.72 -2.08
N ARG A 36 -18.24 6.68 -1.73
CA ARG A 36 -19.16 5.63 -2.18
C ARG A 36 -19.22 5.53 -3.71
N ARG A 37 -19.35 6.67 -4.39
CA ARG A 37 -19.42 6.70 -5.85
C ARG A 37 -18.12 6.24 -6.50
N LYS A 38 -16.96 6.56 -5.92
CA LYS A 38 -15.65 6.03 -6.35
C LYS A 38 -15.63 4.50 -6.28
N VAL A 39 -16.08 3.92 -5.16
CA VAL A 39 -16.13 2.46 -4.96
C VAL A 39 -17.02 1.79 -6.01
N GLU A 40 -18.26 2.27 -6.14
CA GLU A 40 -19.28 1.70 -7.05
C GLU A 40 -18.82 1.77 -8.51
N LEU A 41 -18.38 2.94 -8.98
CA LEU A 41 -17.97 3.12 -10.37
C LEU A 41 -16.68 2.37 -10.69
N THR A 42 -15.71 2.36 -9.78
CA THR A 42 -14.44 1.66 -10.01
C THR A 42 -14.66 0.16 -10.12
N ARG A 43 -15.39 -0.45 -9.17
CA ARG A 43 -15.72 -1.88 -9.25
C ARG A 43 -16.48 -2.21 -10.52
N ALA A 44 -17.50 -1.42 -10.89
CA ALA A 44 -18.26 -1.64 -12.11
C ALA A 44 -17.39 -1.59 -13.39
N ALA A 45 -16.37 -0.74 -13.41
CA ALA A 45 -15.50 -0.57 -14.57
C ALA A 45 -14.46 -1.70 -14.74
N VAL A 46 -13.90 -2.20 -13.63
CA VAL A 46 -12.85 -3.24 -13.69
C VAL A 46 -13.39 -4.66 -13.64
N GLY A 47 -14.61 -4.87 -13.14
CA GLY A 47 -15.21 -6.19 -12.94
C GLY A 47 -14.68 -6.90 -11.69
N ASP A 48 -15.15 -8.13 -11.42
CA ASP A 48 -14.86 -8.82 -10.15
C ASP A 48 -13.47 -9.48 -10.09
N GLY A 49 -12.78 -9.62 -11.21
CA GLY A 49 -11.48 -10.30 -11.30
C GLY A 49 -10.26 -9.40 -11.03
N PHE A 50 -10.47 -8.16 -10.60
CA PHE A 50 -9.41 -7.19 -10.35
C PHE A 50 -9.50 -6.71 -8.90
N ASP A 51 -8.43 -6.88 -8.13
CA ASP A 51 -8.45 -6.56 -6.70
C ASP A 51 -8.50 -5.05 -6.47
N LEU A 52 -9.35 -4.63 -5.53
CA LEU A 52 -9.50 -3.23 -5.17
C LEU A 52 -9.28 -3.04 -3.68
N MET A 53 -8.54 -1.98 -3.34
CA MET A 53 -8.24 -1.56 -1.99
C MET A 53 -8.63 -0.10 -1.81
N ALA A 54 -8.97 0.31 -0.59
CA ALA A 54 -9.29 1.69 -0.29
C ALA A 54 -8.39 2.19 0.84
N ASP A 55 -7.84 3.39 0.71
CA ASP A 55 -7.04 4.06 1.74
C ASP A 55 -7.66 5.40 2.09
N ALA A 56 -7.94 5.59 3.39
CA ALA A 56 -8.60 6.74 3.95
C ALA A 56 -7.65 7.79 4.55
N ASN A 57 -6.35 7.50 4.67
CA ASN A 57 -5.32 8.37 5.25
C ASN A 57 -5.76 9.09 6.53
N CYS A 58 -6.28 8.32 7.49
CA CYS A 58 -6.71 8.71 8.83
C CYS A 58 -7.88 9.72 8.85
N ARG A 59 -8.69 9.81 7.80
CA ARG A 59 -9.70 10.87 7.64
C ARG A 59 -11.05 10.58 8.28
N TYR A 60 -11.38 9.33 8.60
CA TYR A 60 -12.70 9.00 9.10
C TYR A 60 -12.79 9.05 10.62
N SER A 61 -13.97 9.40 11.12
CA SER A 61 -14.41 8.92 12.42
C SER A 61 -14.72 7.41 12.36
N THR A 62 -14.79 6.75 13.52
CA THR A 62 -15.16 5.33 13.59
C THR A 62 -16.49 5.02 12.91
N ALA A 63 -17.49 5.90 13.05
CA ALA A 63 -18.80 5.69 12.45
C ALA A 63 -18.76 5.77 10.91
N GLU A 64 -18.01 6.73 10.38
CA GLU A 64 -17.79 6.87 8.93
C GLU A 64 -16.99 5.69 8.38
N ALA A 65 -15.95 5.24 9.09
CA ALA A 65 -15.17 4.07 8.72
C ALA A 65 -16.03 2.80 8.63
N VAL A 66 -16.91 2.56 9.62
CA VAL A 66 -17.86 1.43 9.58
C VAL A 66 -18.81 1.57 8.38
N SER A 67 -19.37 2.75 8.15
CA SER A 67 -20.29 3.00 7.02
C SER A 67 -19.59 2.73 5.68
N MET A 68 -18.37 3.23 5.51
CA MET A 68 -17.60 3.06 4.28
C MET A 68 -17.20 1.60 4.09
N ALA A 69 -16.73 0.93 5.14
CA ALA A 69 -16.36 -0.48 5.10
C ALA A 69 -17.50 -1.39 4.63
N ARG A 70 -18.75 -1.12 5.02
CA ARG A 70 -19.91 -1.89 4.49
C ARG A 70 -20.11 -1.75 2.98
N VAL A 71 -19.76 -0.60 2.41
CA VAL A 71 -19.78 -0.43 0.95
C VAL A 71 -18.66 -1.23 0.31
N LEU A 72 -17.46 -1.21 0.91
CA LEU A 72 -16.30 -1.96 0.44
C LEU A 72 -16.58 -3.47 0.43
N GLU A 73 -17.17 -4.00 1.50
CA GLU A 73 -17.61 -5.40 1.61
C GLU A 73 -18.60 -5.77 0.50
N ALA A 74 -19.62 -4.94 0.28
CA ALA A 74 -20.63 -5.17 -0.76
C ALA A 74 -20.03 -5.18 -2.19
N HIS A 75 -18.84 -4.62 -2.38
CA HIS A 75 -18.14 -4.54 -3.66
C HIS A 75 -16.85 -5.39 -3.70
N GLY A 76 -16.66 -6.28 -2.73
CA GLY A 76 -15.52 -7.22 -2.71
C GLY A 76 -14.16 -6.52 -2.72
N PHE A 77 -13.98 -5.49 -1.90
CA PHE A 77 -12.67 -4.89 -1.68
C PHE A 77 -11.83 -5.72 -0.71
N VAL A 78 -10.51 -5.72 -0.92
CA VAL A 78 -9.57 -6.54 -0.13
C VAL A 78 -9.35 -5.94 1.26
N TRP A 79 -9.14 -4.61 1.34
CA TRP A 79 -8.96 -3.93 2.63
C TRP A 79 -9.42 -2.47 2.64
N LEU A 80 -9.62 -1.97 3.86
CA LEU A 80 -9.69 -0.55 4.21
C LEU A 80 -8.43 -0.16 5.00
N GLU A 81 -7.63 0.72 4.42
CA GLU A 81 -6.35 1.18 4.91
C GLU A 81 -6.45 2.52 5.61
N GLU A 82 -5.73 2.63 6.73
CA GLU A 82 -5.68 3.78 7.63
C GLU A 82 -7.03 4.52 7.80
N PRO A 83 -8.15 3.86 8.16
CA PRO A 83 -9.43 4.54 8.40
C PRO A 83 -9.36 5.60 9.49
N LEU A 84 -8.56 5.37 10.53
CA LEU A 84 -8.50 6.17 11.76
C LEU A 84 -7.06 6.64 12.02
N PRO A 85 -6.83 7.68 12.85
CA PRO A 85 -5.51 8.03 13.33
C PRO A 85 -4.76 6.82 13.92
N PRO A 86 -3.45 6.65 13.68
CA PRO A 86 -2.70 5.46 14.10
C PRO A 86 -2.67 5.28 15.64
N GLU A 87 -2.90 6.35 16.40
CA GLU A 87 -2.99 6.32 17.85
C GLU A 87 -4.29 5.66 18.36
N ASP A 88 -5.35 5.58 17.54
CA ASP A 88 -6.67 5.05 17.92
C ASP A 88 -6.72 3.51 17.86
N VAL A 89 -5.87 2.86 18.66
CA VAL A 89 -5.80 1.40 18.81
C VAL A 89 -7.17 0.80 19.16
N ALA A 90 -7.96 1.47 19.98
CA ALA A 90 -9.28 0.99 20.39
C ALA A 90 -10.28 1.01 19.22
N GLY A 91 -10.27 2.09 18.42
CA GLY A 91 -11.07 2.22 17.21
C GLY A 91 -10.72 1.13 16.20
N TYR A 92 -9.44 0.90 15.93
CA TYR A 92 -9.00 -0.17 15.02
C TYR A 92 -9.45 -1.56 15.45
N ARG A 93 -9.32 -1.90 16.74
CA ARG A 93 -9.83 -3.17 17.28
C ARG A 93 -11.34 -3.30 17.10
N LEU A 94 -12.08 -2.24 17.37
CA LEU A 94 -13.53 -2.23 17.17
C LEU A 94 -13.92 -2.44 15.70
N LEU A 95 -13.16 -1.85 14.77
CA LEU A 95 -13.37 -2.06 13.34
C LEU A 95 -13.12 -3.53 12.97
N ARG A 96 -12.01 -4.13 13.39
CA ARG A 96 -11.72 -5.56 13.13
C ARG A 96 -12.75 -6.51 13.72
N GLU A 97 -13.33 -6.19 14.87
CA GLU A 97 -14.38 -7.00 15.50
C GLU A 97 -15.73 -6.89 14.76
N LYS A 98 -15.95 -5.80 14.01
CA LYS A 98 -17.23 -5.50 13.36
C LYS A 98 -17.24 -5.81 11.86
N LEU A 99 -16.11 -5.75 11.19
CA LEU A 99 -16.01 -5.73 9.74
C LEU A 99 -15.53 -7.08 9.21
N ASP A 100 -16.03 -7.44 8.03
CA ASP A 100 -15.57 -8.58 7.23
C ASP A 100 -14.47 -8.14 6.25
N VAL A 101 -14.46 -6.87 5.81
CA VAL A 101 -13.34 -6.30 5.05
C VAL A 101 -12.13 -6.12 5.96
N ALA A 102 -10.96 -6.53 5.49
CA ALA A 102 -9.73 -6.44 6.27
C ALA A 102 -9.38 -4.98 6.60
N VAL A 103 -8.87 -4.74 7.81
CA VAL A 103 -8.34 -3.44 8.21
C VAL A 103 -6.82 -3.45 8.07
N ALA A 104 -6.28 -2.53 7.27
CA ALA A 104 -4.86 -2.44 6.97
C ALA A 104 -4.24 -1.16 7.56
N GLY A 105 -2.96 -1.23 7.91
CA GLY A 105 -2.20 -0.06 8.32
C GLY A 105 -0.79 -0.38 8.82
N GLY A 106 -0.10 0.67 9.26
CA GLY A 106 1.25 0.58 9.83
C GLY A 106 2.29 1.42 9.09
N GLU A 107 1.95 2.10 8.00
CA GLU A 107 2.89 2.97 7.28
C GLU A 107 3.41 4.12 8.15
N CYS A 108 2.58 4.60 9.08
CA CYS A 108 2.96 5.62 10.04
C CYS A 108 3.79 5.09 11.23
N GLU A 109 3.93 3.77 11.38
CA GLU A 109 4.53 3.14 12.54
C GLU A 109 6.02 2.84 12.33
N CYS A 110 6.79 3.01 13.41
CA CYS A 110 8.25 2.85 13.38
C CYS A 110 8.68 1.69 14.28
N THR A 111 9.65 0.90 13.81
CA THR A 111 10.32 -0.20 14.52
C THR A 111 9.48 -1.48 14.71
N HIS A 112 10.16 -2.62 14.61
CA HIS A 112 9.59 -3.93 14.91
C HIS A 112 9.03 -4.06 16.35
N TYR A 113 9.50 -3.28 17.32
CA TYR A 113 8.95 -3.26 18.67
C TYR A 113 7.51 -2.74 18.70
N ARG A 114 7.23 -1.69 17.93
CA ARG A 114 5.88 -1.13 17.81
C ARG A 114 4.95 -2.08 17.07
N PHE A 115 5.41 -2.66 15.97
CA PHE A 115 4.67 -3.69 15.25
C PHE A 115 4.35 -4.90 16.13
N ALA A 116 5.30 -5.38 16.95
CA ALA A 116 5.03 -6.48 17.89
C ALA A 116 3.87 -6.15 18.84
N GLN A 117 3.84 -4.93 19.40
CA GLN A 117 2.74 -4.48 20.26
C GLN A 117 1.41 -4.42 19.51
N LEU A 118 1.38 -3.88 18.30
CA LEU A 118 0.18 -3.77 17.47
C LEU A 118 -0.38 -5.14 17.06
N ILE A 119 0.51 -6.09 16.76
CA ILE A 119 0.15 -7.48 16.46
C ILE A 119 -0.45 -8.13 17.71
N ASP A 120 0.20 -8.01 18.88
CA ASP A 120 -0.32 -8.56 20.15
C ASP A 120 -1.67 -7.94 20.55
N GLN A 121 -1.87 -6.66 20.23
CA GLN A 121 -3.11 -5.94 20.44
C GLN A 121 -4.17 -6.21 19.37
N GLY A 122 -3.84 -6.97 18.31
CA GLY A 122 -4.77 -7.27 17.23
C GLY A 122 -5.30 -6.01 16.55
N VAL A 123 -4.43 -5.06 16.17
CA VAL A 123 -4.86 -3.78 15.56
C VAL A 123 -5.18 -3.89 14.08
N PHE A 124 -4.41 -4.67 13.32
CA PHE A 124 -4.57 -4.79 11.86
C PHE A 124 -4.72 -6.25 11.42
N ASP A 125 -5.44 -6.47 10.32
CA ASP A 125 -5.49 -7.74 9.58
C ASP A 125 -4.34 -7.82 8.56
N VAL A 126 -3.96 -6.67 7.98
CA VAL A 126 -2.86 -6.54 7.02
C VAL A 126 -1.87 -5.48 7.53
N LEU A 127 -0.61 -5.88 7.70
CA LEU A 127 0.45 -5.00 8.17
C LEU A 127 1.15 -4.32 6.99
N GLN A 128 1.41 -3.02 7.11
CA GLN A 128 2.00 -2.22 6.04
C GLN A 128 3.27 -1.48 6.47
N PRO A 129 4.31 -2.18 6.93
CA PRO A 129 5.58 -1.53 7.23
C PRO A 129 6.19 -0.94 5.96
N ASP A 130 6.72 0.27 6.09
CA ASP A 130 7.50 0.95 5.07
C ASP A 130 8.98 0.83 5.44
N ILE A 131 9.83 0.36 4.53
CA ILE A 131 11.25 0.12 4.84
C ILE A 131 12.01 1.41 5.21
N CYS A 132 11.60 2.55 4.68
CA CYS A 132 12.19 3.86 4.95
C CYS A 132 11.69 4.47 6.27
N ARG A 133 10.68 3.86 6.91
CA ARG A 133 10.06 4.37 8.15
C ARG A 133 10.18 3.39 9.32
N ALA A 134 9.91 2.11 9.07
CA ALA A 134 9.88 1.05 10.06
C ALA A 134 11.27 0.64 10.61
N GLY A 135 12.36 1.15 10.02
CA GLY A 135 13.72 0.92 10.50
C GLY A 135 14.59 0.07 9.56
N GLY A 136 14.32 0.11 8.26
CA GLY A 136 15.10 -0.56 7.23
C GLY A 136 14.80 -2.06 7.09
N LEU A 137 15.56 -2.70 6.18
CA LEU A 137 15.45 -4.12 5.85
C LEU A 137 15.45 -5.02 7.09
N THR A 138 16.35 -4.76 8.04
CA THR A 138 16.45 -5.56 9.27
C THR A 138 15.20 -5.48 10.14
N ALA A 139 14.60 -4.30 10.29
CA ALA A 139 13.39 -4.15 11.08
C ALA A 139 12.18 -4.76 10.35
N CYS A 140 12.05 -4.52 9.04
CA CYS A 140 10.97 -5.10 8.24
C CYS A 140 11.05 -6.63 8.17
N HIS A 141 12.24 -7.23 8.09
CA HIS A 141 12.40 -8.68 8.19
C HIS A 141 11.87 -9.24 9.52
N ARG A 142 12.20 -8.58 10.64
CA ARG A 142 11.65 -8.98 11.96
C ARG A 142 10.13 -8.83 12.01
N ILE A 143 9.57 -7.81 11.36
CA ILE A 143 8.11 -7.62 11.25
C ILE A 143 7.48 -8.73 10.42
N GLY A 144 8.07 -9.10 9.28
CA GLY A 144 7.62 -10.22 8.44
C GLY A 144 7.58 -11.54 9.20
N VAL A 145 8.66 -11.87 9.93
CA VAL A 145 8.72 -13.06 10.78
C VAL A 145 7.65 -13.05 11.88
N LEU A 146 7.40 -11.90 12.51
CA LEU A 146 6.34 -11.76 13.52
C LEU A 146 4.94 -11.93 12.91
N ALA A 147 4.73 -11.41 11.70
CA ALA A 147 3.47 -11.54 10.98
C ALA A 147 3.19 -13.01 10.62
N ASP A 148 4.18 -13.69 10.04
CA ASP A 148 4.12 -15.11 9.69
C ASP A 148 3.80 -15.98 10.92
N ALA A 149 4.51 -15.76 12.03
CA ALA A 149 4.29 -16.47 13.29
C ALA A 149 2.89 -16.25 13.90
N ARG A 150 2.13 -15.25 13.41
CA ARG A 150 0.79 -14.89 13.88
C ARG A 150 -0.27 -15.06 12.80
N ASN A 151 0.07 -15.69 11.68
CA ASN A 151 -0.84 -15.90 10.54
C ASN A 151 -1.43 -14.57 10.02
N LEU A 152 -0.62 -13.52 10.00
CA LEU A 152 -0.96 -12.21 9.44
C LEU A 152 -0.24 -12.00 8.12
N ARG A 153 -0.87 -11.23 7.24
CA ARG A 153 -0.33 -10.89 5.93
C ARG A 153 0.30 -9.51 5.95
N VAL A 154 1.25 -9.30 5.04
CA VAL A 154 2.01 -8.06 4.89
C VAL A 154 1.82 -7.52 3.47
N ALA A 155 1.55 -6.23 3.37
CA ALA A 155 1.52 -5.48 2.12
C ALA A 155 2.44 -4.25 2.30
N PRO A 156 3.72 -4.33 1.89
CA PRO A 156 4.68 -3.24 2.07
C PRO A 156 4.12 -1.91 1.56
N HIS A 157 4.12 -0.90 2.43
CA HIS A 157 3.86 0.46 1.97
C HIS A 157 5.11 0.99 1.27
N VAL A 158 4.91 1.56 0.09
CA VAL A 158 5.93 2.23 -0.69
C VAL A 158 5.33 3.55 -1.11
N SER A 159 5.55 4.55 -0.25
CA SER A 159 5.04 5.92 -0.41
C SER A 159 5.54 6.60 -1.70
N ILE A 160 5.40 7.92 -1.75
CA ILE A 160 6.14 8.79 -2.67
C ILE A 160 7.65 8.73 -2.36
N GLY A 161 8.27 7.60 -2.71
CA GLY A 161 9.69 7.32 -2.55
C GLY A 161 10.47 7.45 -3.86
N SER A 162 11.76 7.13 -3.81
CA SER A 162 12.63 7.01 -4.98
C SER A 162 12.69 5.56 -5.47
N ALA A 163 13.33 5.33 -6.62
CA ALA A 163 13.62 4.00 -7.15
C ALA A 163 14.39 3.13 -6.14
N ILE A 164 15.24 3.74 -5.29
CA ILE A 164 15.95 3.06 -4.20
C ILE A 164 14.98 2.50 -3.15
N HIS A 165 13.94 3.27 -2.78
CA HIS A 165 12.91 2.81 -1.86
C HIS A 165 12.16 1.60 -2.47
N ILE A 166 11.73 1.71 -3.73
CA ILE A 166 11.03 0.61 -4.41
C ILE A 166 11.91 -0.64 -4.48
N ALA A 167 13.15 -0.52 -4.95
CA ALA A 167 14.06 -1.66 -5.09
C ALA A 167 14.36 -2.36 -3.76
N ALA A 168 14.65 -1.59 -2.71
CA ALA A 168 14.91 -2.17 -1.39
C ALA A 168 13.66 -2.82 -0.78
N SER A 169 12.47 -2.23 -0.98
CA SER A 169 11.20 -2.81 -0.54
C SER A 169 10.88 -4.09 -1.30
N LEU A 170 11.15 -4.13 -2.62
CA LEU A 170 10.93 -5.28 -3.49
C LEU A 170 11.84 -6.47 -3.13
N HIS A 171 13.14 -6.22 -2.90
CA HIS A 171 14.07 -7.25 -2.42
C HIS A 171 13.60 -7.88 -1.11
N TRP A 172 13.15 -7.05 -0.17
CA TRP A 172 12.58 -7.54 1.08
C TRP A 172 11.29 -8.35 0.83
N ALA A 173 10.33 -7.78 0.10
CA ALA A 173 9.05 -8.41 -0.21
C ALA A 173 9.19 -9.81 -0.83
N ALA A 174 10.12 -9.98 -1.77
CA ALA A 174 10.34 -11.25 -2.43
C ALA A 174 10.94 -12.35 -1.53
N ASN A 175 11.48 -11.98 -0.36
CA ASN A 175 12.08 -12.90 0.61
C ASN A 175 11.17 -13.21 1.81
N GLU A 176 10.00 -12.58 1.92
CA GLU A 176 9.09 -12.77 3.05
C GLU A 176 7.83 -13.55 2.68
N ALA A 177 7.64 -14.70 3.32
CA ALA A 177 6.47 -15.56 3.08
C ALA A 177 5.13 -14.89 3.46
N SER A 178 5.15 -13.94 4.40
CA SER A 178 3.95 -13.19 4.81
C SER A 178 3.51 -12.13 3.79
N VAL A 179 4.39 -11.75 2.85
CA VAL A 179 4.10 -10.72 1.84
C VAL A 179 3.31 -11.32 0.68
N PHE A 180 2.27 -10.62 0.24
CA PHE A 180 1.41 -11.12 -0.83
C PHE A 180 1.12 -10.14 -1.96
N ILE A 181 1.36 -8.85 -1.73
CA ILE A 181 1.22 -7.79 -2.71
C ILE A 181 2.20 -6.69 -2.34
N HIS A 182 2.71 -5.99 -3.35
CA HIS A 182 3.68 -4.93 -3.19
C HIS A 182 3.11 -3.65 -3.81
N GLU A 183 3.22 -2.53 -3.08
CA GLU A 183 2.76 -1.24 -3.58
C GLU A 183 3.74 -0.67 -4.62
N TYR A 184 3.19 -0.19 -5.74
CA TYR A 184 3.95 0.50 -6.77
C TYR A 184 3.31 1.87 -7.10
N PRO A 185 4.02 2.99 -6.89
CA PRO A 185 3.49 4.31 -7.23
C PRO A 185 3.45 4.53 -8.75
N VAL A 186 2.28 4.88 -9.29
CA VAL A 186 2.02 5.02 -10.74
C VAL A 186 1.89 6.47 -11.21
N PHE A 187 2.57 7.41 -10.56
CA PHE A 187 2.60 8.82 -10.96
C PHE A 187 4.01 9.24 -11.40
N PRO A 188 4.13 10.23 -12.31
CA PRO A 188 5.44 10.70 -12.76
C PRO A 188 6.29 11.16 -11.58
N ASN A 189 7.49 10.60 -11.45
CA ASN A 189 8.43 10.93 -10.39
C ASN A 189 9.86 10.71 -10.92
N PRO A 190 10.62 11.77 -11.22
CA PRO A 190 11.98 11.65 -11.75
C PRO A 190 12.93 10.83 -10.86
N LEU A 191 12.69 10.82 -9.54
CA LEU A 191 13.48 10.01 -8.61
C LEU A 191 13.14 8.51 -8.66
N VAL A 192 12.08 8.13 -9.38
CA VAL A 192 11.71 6.75 -9.72
C VAL A 192 12.08 6.45 -11.17
N ASP A 193 11.69 7.35 -12.08
CA ASP A 193 11.74 7.15 -13.52
C ASP A 193 13.17 7.24 -14.08
N ASP A 194 14.01 8.14 -13.53
CA ASP A 194 15.30 8.49 -14.11
C ASP A 194 16.51 8.13 -13.21
N LEU A 195 16.28 7.78 -11.94
CA LEU A 195 17.35 7.66 -10.93
C LEU A 195 18.31 6.48 -11.19
N PHE A 196 17.82 5.40 -11.79
CA PHE A 196 18.64 4.25 -12.14
C PHE A 196 19.07 4.31 -13.60
N ALA A 197 20.24 3.75 -13.90
CA ALA A 197 20.72 3.60 -15.28
C ALA A 197 19.73 2.78 -16.11
N GLU A 198 19.22 1.71 -15.52
CA GLU A 198 18.23 0.83 -16.12
C GLU A 198 16.88 0.92 -15.37
N PRO A 199 15.75 0.86 -16.10
CA PRO A 199 14.44 0.96 -15.47
C PRO A 199 14.13 -0.27 -14.62
N LEU A 200 13.15 -0.11 -13.72
CA LEU A 200 12.56 -1.24 -13.00
C LEU A 200 11.91 -2.22 -13.99
N ASP A 201 12.10 -3.52 -13.75
CA ASP A 201 11.68 -4.58 -14.65
C ASP A 201 10.23 -5.01 -14.37
N TRP A 202 9.29 -4.37 -15.08
CA TRP A 202 7.86 -4.66 -15.01
C TRP A 202 7.42 -5.61 -16.13
N ARG A 203 6.89 -6.78 -15.77
CA ARG A 203 6.39 -7.80 -16.70
C ARG A 203 5.16 -8.49 -16.14
N ASP A 204 4.13 -8.66 -16.97
CA ASP A 204 2.92 -9.44 -16.65
C ASP A 204 2.28 -9.11 -15.29
N GLY A 205 2.23 -7.83 -14.93
CA GLY A 205 1.64 -7.37 -13.67
C GLY A 205 2.53 -7.46 -12.44
N HIS A 206 3.81 -7.80 -12.62
CA HIS A 206 4.76 -8.03 -11.54
C HIS A 206 6.05 -7.21 -11.75
N LEU A 207 6.64 -6.79 -10.64
CA LEU A 207 8.02 -6.28 -10.60
C LEU A 207 8.98 -7.44 -10.36
N HIS A 208 9.99 -7.57 -11.22
CA HIS A 208 11.04 -8.55 -11.07
C HIS A 208 12.21 -8.01 -10.26
N VAL A 209 12.67 -8.81 -9.29
CA VAL A 209 13.86 -8.53 -8.50
C VAL A 209 15.11 -8.75 -9.35
N SER A 210 16.08 -7.85 -9.25
CA SER A 210 17.38 -7.97 -9.91
C SER A 210 18.26 -9.02 -9.22
N ASP A 211 18.94 -9.86 -10.00
CA ASP A 211 19.95 -10.81 -9.52
C ASP A 211 21.35 -10.18 -9.37
N ALA A 212 21.52 -8.91 -9.71
CA ALA A 212 22.81 -8.22 -9.58
C ALA A 212 23.12 -7.88 -8.12
N PRO A 213 24.40 -7.67 -7.74
CA PRO A 213 24.78 -7.42 -6.35
C PRO A 213 24.09 -6.19 -5.70
N GLY A 214 23.82 -6.29 -4.40
CA GLY A 214 23.22 -5.20 -3.62
C GLY A 214 21.74 -5.03 -3.94
N LEU A 215 21.30 -3.78 -4.18
CA LEU A 215 19.93 -3.52 -4.67
C LEU A 215 19.77 -3.87 -6.17
N GLY A 216 20.88 -4.11 -6.87
CA GLY A 216 20.89 -4.58 -8.24
C GLY A 216 20.73 -3.50 -9.30
N PHE A 217 21.00 -2.24 -8.96
CA PHE A 217 20.91 -1.08 -9.86
C PHE A 217 22.11 -0.14 -9.71
N GLU A 218 22.50 0.49 -10.82
CA GLU A 218 23.46 1.59 -10.84
C GLU A 218 22.71 2.92 -10.75
N VAL A 219 23.15 3.81 -9.86
CA VAL A 219 22.54 5.13 -9.64
C VAL A 219 23.15 6.14 -10.61
N ARG A 220 22.29 6.94 -11.24
CA ARG A 220 22.68 8.05 -12.10
C ARG A 220 23.02 9.30 -11.29
N GLU A 221 24.31 9.50 -11.05
CA GLU A 221 24.84 10.65 -10.30
C GLU A 221 24.47 12.01 -10.94
N ASP A 222 24.27 12.07 -12.25
CA ASP A 222 23.80 13.27 -12.95
C ASP A 222 22.36 13.65 -12.55
N VAL A 223 21.49 12.65 -12.35
CA VAL A 223 20.13 12.86 -11.83
C VAL A 223 20.17 13.28 -10.37
N VAL A 224 21.04 12.66 -9.56
CA VAL A 224 21.24 13.08 -8.15
C VAL A 224 21.66 14.55 -8.07
N GLU A 225 22.61 14.98 -8.92
CA GLU A 225 23.06 16.38 -8.95
C GLU A 225 21.95 17.33 -9.38
N GLN A 226 21.16 16.97 -10.40
CA GLN A 226 20.05 17.78 -10.89
C GLN A 226 19.01 18.08 -9.79
N TYR A 227 18.74 17.11 -8.91
CA TYR A 227 17.73 17.24 -7.85
C TYR A 227 18.32 17.56 -6.48
N ARG A 228 19.61 17.89 -6.39
CA ARG A 228 20.28 18.27 -5.14
C ARG A 228 19.63 19.53 -4.55
N VAL A 229 19.19 19.44 -3.29
CA VAL A 229 18.74 20.60 -2.49
C VAL A 229 19.91 21.16 -1.66
N ALA A 230 19.89 22.47 -1.42
CA ALA A 230 20.93 23.21 -0.71
C ALA A 230 20.98 22.94 0.80
#